data_AF-A0A4V0WVF2-F1
#
_entry.id   AF-A0A4V0WVF2-F1
#
_cell.length_a   1.000
_cell.length_b   1.000
_cell.length_c   1.000
_cell.angle_alpha   90.00
_cell.angle_beta   90.00
_cell.angle_gamma   90.00
#
_symmetry.space_group_name_H-M   'P 1'
#
loop_
_entity.id
_entity.type
_entity.pdbx_description
1 polymer ?
#
loop_
_entity_poly.entity_id
_entity_poly.type
_entity_poly.pdbx_seq_one_letter_code
_entity_poly.pdbx_strand_id
1 'polypeptide(L)'
;MPVGSVNVRICGNSETGHAFRYLKAMASQKQKILTASVLAAALGAGLYYQLRTPVAPRPKSVEAVMPMDMAKALADAGSKPAAPRGGRTVPAGVTAAAGAEIAFERTGRNSLQMKFSNAGAKPYPIRFAAGAIFEDDRARVVLLNPVDVTVEPGGTLEQEFAVAALSSGKVESRGKFKGTTKAEPKLELLMKHLESHSELPVAVVQTAVLAILEDAPVDLFAQFPKLQPDATQRDDSFKAETWQIVSALQLLRDIGVDSAKLGEDPQLKIEAMMDVRAHDIAKQYYGISSENEWAYWRHELLAGDPSTRHFALYGIARYYPDVALVMMPRWARETRTFPHYRRAAIGALALTQKSAAKPILQELGRDLAREKEMAQRIDPALRYLEQNLPNVL
;
A
#
# COMPACT_ATOMS: atom_id res chain seq x y z
N MET A 1 5.62 -87.95 1.71
CA MET A 1 6.39 -87.07 2.63
C MET A 1 5.95 -85.64 2.37
N PRO A 2 5.54 -84.86 3.40
CA PRO A 2 4.84 -83.60 3.17
C PRO A 2 5.82 -82.47 2.81
N VAL A 3 5.47 -81.73 1.76
CA VAL A 3 6.13 -80.50 1.33
C VAL A 3 5.57 -79.37 2.21
N GLY A 4 6.43 -78.76 3.04
CA GLY A 4 6.05 -77.65 3.90
C GLY A 4 5.75 -76.38 3.10
N SER A 5 4.58 -75.80 3.34
CA SER A 5 4.16 -74.50 2.83
C SER A 5 4.91 -73.37 3.55
N VAL A 6 5.68 -72.57 2.80
CA VAL A 6 6.30 -71.34 3.32
C VAL A 6 5.31 -70.19 3.18
N ASN A 7 4.77 -69.74 4.30
CA ASN A 7 4.01 -68.49 4.39
C ASN A 7 4.98 -67.31 4.37
N VAL A 8 5.08 -66.60 3.25
CA VAL A 8 5.81 -65.33 3.15
C VAL A 8 4.90 -64.22 3.65
N ARG A 9 5.08 -63.84 4.92
CA ARG A 9 4.43 -62.68 5.53
C ARG A 9 5.26 -61.44 5.16
N ILE A 10 4.83 -60.69 4.14
CA ILE A 10 5.43 -59.40 3.81
C ILE A 10 4.97 -58.39 4.86
N CYS A 11 5.81 -58.13 5.87
CA CYS A 11 5.67 -56.98 6.75
C CYS A 11 6.04 -55.71 5.96
N GLY A 12 5.03 -55.07 5.35
CA GLY A 12 5.20 -53.76 4.74
C GLY A 12 5.37 -52.69 5.80
N ASN A 13 6.58 -52.12 5.90
CA ASN A 13 6.84 -50.91 6.67
C ASN A 13 5.94 -49.75 6.20
N SER A 14 5.43 -48.99 7.15
CA SER A 14 4.41 -47.93 7.03
C SER A 14 4.82 -46.71 6.19
N GLU A 15 6.03 -46.67 5.63
CA GLU A 15 6.55 -45.49 4.93
C GLU A 15 6.12 -45.40 3.45
N THR A 16 5.85 -46.54 2.78
CA THR A 16 5.36 -46.52 1.39
C THR A 16 3.90 -46.11 1.26
N GLY A 17 3.11 -46.26 2.34
CA GLY A 17 1.72 -45.81 2.40
C GLY A 17 1.56 -44.29 2.43
N HIS A 18 2.54 -43.55 2.96
CA HIS A 18 2.49 -42.09 3.02
C HIS A 18 2.84 -41.44 1.68
N ALA A 19 3.82 -41.97 0.95
CA ALA A 19 4.19 -41.46 -0.38
C ALA A 19 3.04 -41.62 -1.40
N PHE A 20 2.30 -42.73 -1.35
CA PHE A 20 1.16 -42.96 -2.25
C PHE A 20 -0.05 -42.07 -1.95
N ARG A 21 -0.29 -41.75 -0.66
CA ARG A 21 -1.34 -40.78 -0.27
C ARG A 21 -0.98 -39.36 -0.70
N TYR A 22 0.30 -38.98 -0.63
CA TYR A 22 0.77 -37.66 -1.06
C TYR A 22 0.65 -37.47 -2.58
N LEU A 23 1.02 -38.48 -3.37
CA LEU A 23 0.89 -38.43 -4.83
C LEU A 23 -0.58 -38.39 -5.27
N LYS A 24 -1.47 -39.13 -4.59
CA LYS A 24 -2.92 -39.09 -4.87
C LYS A 24 -3.55 -37.75 -4.49
N ALA A 25 -3.10 -37.13 -3.40
CA ALA A 25 -3.52 -35.79 -2.99
C ALA A 25 -3.06 -34.72 -3.99
N MET A 26 -1.80 -34.79 -4.46
CA MET A 26 -1.27 -33.85 -5.45
C MET A 26 -1.90 -34.01 -6.83
N ALA A 27 -2.20 -35.24 -7.27
CA ALA A 27 -2.93 -35.48 -8.52
C ALA A 27 -4.36 -34.92 -8.45
N SER A 28 -5.06 -35.13 -7.33
CA SER A 28 -6.38 -34.53 -7.08
C SER A 28 -6.32 -33.00 -7.03
N GLN A 29 -5.27 -32.41 -6.45
CA GLN A 29 -5.11 -30.96 -6.39
C GLN A 29 -4.80 -30.35 -7.76
N LYS A 30 -3.91 -30.97 -8.55
CA LYS A 30 -3.64 -30.53 -9.94
C LYS A 30 -4.88 -30.64 -10.81
N GLN A 31 -5.68 -31.70 -10.65
CA GLN A 31 -6.93 -31.87 -11.39
C GLN A 31 -7.99 -30.83 -10.97
N LYS A 32 -8.08 -30.49 -9.68
CA LYS A 32 -8.94 -29.40 -9.20
C LYS A 32 -8.52 -28.03 -9.75
N ILE A 33 -7.22 -27.74 -9.80
CA ILE A 33 -6.69 -26.50 -10.36
C ILE A 33 -6.98 -26.43 -11.87
N LEU A 34 -6.71 -27.51 -12.62
CA LEU A 34 -6.96 -27.55 -14.06
C LEU A 34 -8.46 -27.38 -14.39
N THR A 35 -9.33 -28.02 -13.61
CA THR A 35 -10.78 -27.92 -13.79
C THR A 35 -11.28 -26.51 -13.45
N ALA A 36 -10.73 -25.88 -12.40
CA ALA A 36 -11.04 -24.50 -12.04
C ALA A 36 -10.59 -23.50 -13.13
N SER A 37 -9.41 -23.71 -13.74
CA SER A 37 -8.90 -22.88 -14.84
C SER A 37 -9.74 -23.01 -16.11
N VAL A 38 -10.17 -24.22 -16.47
CA VAL A 38 -11.04 -24.45 -17.64
C VAL A 38 -12.43 -23.85 -17.40
N LEU A 39 -12.98 -23.97 -16.19
CA LEU A 39 -14.27 -23.35 -15.84
C LEU A 39 -14.17 -21.82 -15.85
N ALA A 40 -13.07 -21.24 -15.36
CA ALA A 40 -12.83 -19.81 -15.40
C ALA A 40 -12.69 -19.27 -16.84
N ALA A 41 -12.03 -20.01 -17.73
CA ALA A 41 -11.92 -19.65 -19.14
C ALA A 41 -13.28 -19.72 -19.87
N ALA A 42 -14.09 -20.75 -19.59
CA ALA A 42 -15.43 -20.90 -20.16
C ALA A 42 -16.40 -19.80 -19.66
N LEU A 43 -16.32 -19.44 -18.37
CA LEU A 43 -17.09 -18.34 -17.78
C LEU A 43 -16.66 -16.97 -18.35
N GLY A 44 -15.34 -16.78 -18.56
CA GLY A 44 -14.81 -15.59 -19.22
C GLY A 44 -15.33 -15.40 -20.65
N ALA A 45 -15.42 -16.47 -21.44
CA ALA A 45 -15.95 -16.42 -22.81
C ALA A 45 -17.47 -16.11 -22.85
N GLY A 46 -18.24 -16.66 -21.91
CA GLY A 46 -19.68 -16.38 -21.79
C GLY A 46 -19.98 -14.91 -21.40
N LEU A 47 -19.21 -14.35 -20.47
CA LEU A 47 -19.30 -12.93 -20.10
C LEU A 47 -18.77 -11.99 -21.20
N TYR A 48 -17.73 -12.41 -21.94
CA TYR A 48 -17.17 -11.64 -23.05
C TYR A 48 -18.19 -11.42 -24.18
N TYR A 49 -19.00 -12.43 -24.50
CA TYR A 49 -20.06 -12.31 -25.52
C TYR A 49 -21.23 -11.43 -25.08
N GLN A 50 -21.53 -11.37 -23.78
CA GLN A 50 -22.66 -10.58 -23.25
C GLN A 50 -22.36 -9.10 -23.01
N LEU A 51 -21.08 -8.71 -22.88
CA LEU A 51 -20.65 -7.31 -22.75
C LEU A 51 -20.40 -6.61 -24.10
N ARG A 52 -20.72 -7.27 -25.22
CA ARG A 52 -20.65 -6.69 -26.56
C ARG A 52 -21.95 -5.95 -26.89
N THR A 53 -22.30 -4.93 -26.11
CA THR A 53 -23.27 -3.93 -26.59
C THR A 53 -22.58 -3.05 -27.64
N PRO A 54 -23.30 -2.54 -28.65
CA PRO A 54 -22.75 -1.54 -29.55
C PRO A 54 -22.27 -0.36 -28.72
N VAL A 55 -21.04 0.09 -29.01
CA VAL A 55 -20.39 1.24 -28.38
C VAL A 55 -21.36 2.42 -28.45
N ALA A 56 -21.89 2.84 -27.29
CA ALA A 56 -22.61 4.11 -27.21
C ALA A 56 -21.65 5.22 -27.68
N PRO A 57 -22.12 6.19 -28.49
CA PRO A 57 -21.27 7.28 -28.94
C PRO A 57 -20.66 7.97 -27.72
N ARG A 58 -19.34 8.14 -27.74
CA ARG A 58 -18.59 8.86 -26.70
C ARG A 58 -19.31 10.18 -26.39
N PRO A 59 -19.54 10.54 -25.12
CA PRO A 59 -19.88 11.92 -24.81
C PRO A 59 -18.73 12.78 -25.35
N LYS A 60 -19.07 13.81 -26.15
CA LYS A 60 -18.11 14.80 -26.60
C LYS A 60 -17.43 15.35 -25.36
N SER A 61 -16.11 15.16 -25.26
CA SER A 61 -15.28 15.83 -24.28
C SER A 61 -15.53 17.33 -24.41
N VAL A 62 -16.09 17.93 -23.37
CA VAL A 62 -15.97 19.38 -23.19
C VAL A 62 -14.50 19.61 -22.92
N GLU A 63 -13.79 20.23 -23.86
CA GLU A 63 -12.46 20.77 -23.64
C GLU A 63 -12.54 21.76 -22.48
N ALA A 64 -12.13 21.32 -21.29
CA ALA A 64 -11.79 22.22 -20.21
C ALA A 64 -10.47 22.88 -20.61
N VAL A 65 -10.57 24.06 -21.22
CA VAL A 65 -9.47 25.00 -21.38
C VAL A 65 -9.00 25.37 -19.96
N MET A 66 -7.92 24.76 -19.49
CA MET A 66 -7.21 25.23 -18.31
C MET A 66 -6.44 26.50 -18.69
N PRO A 67 -6.57 27.61 -17.94
CA PRO A 67 -5.69 28.76 -18.13
C PRO A 67 -4.29 28.39 -17.60
N MET A 68 -3.34 28.25 -18.53
CA MET A 68 -1.91 28.35 -18.25
C MET A 68 -1.63 29.76 -17.76
N ASP A 69 -1.58 30.00 -16.44
CA ASP A 69 -0.84 31.14 -15.84
C ASP A 69 -0.75 31.12 -14.30
N MET A 70 -0.67 29.94 -13.67
CA MET A 70 -0.29 29.83 -12.24
C MET A 70 1.08 29.19 -11.98
N ALA A 71 1.66 28.48 -12.96
CA ALA A 71 2.96 27.83 -12.79
C ALA A 71 4.16 28.80 -12.81
N LYS A 72 3.99 30.01 -13.36
CA LYS A 72 5.06 31.02 -13.48
C LYS A 72 5.10 32.00 -12.29
N ALA A 73 3.99 32.18 -11.58
CA ALA A 73 3.89 33.12 -10.45
C ALA A 73 4.46 32.56 -9.14
N LEU A 74 4.68 31.25 -9.02
CA LEU A 74 5.32 30.60 -7.87
C LEU A 74 6.84 30.43 -8.02
N ALA A 75 7.40 30.69 -9.21
CA ALA A 75 8.83 30.57 -9.48
C ALA A 75 9.65 31.80 -9.09
N ASP A 76 9.04 32.98 -8.96
CA ASP A 76 9.75 34.26 -8.76
C ASP A 76 9.75 34.78 -7.31
N ALA A 77 9.26 34.01 -6.32
CA ALA A 77 9.25 34.40 -4.90
C ALA A 77 10.31 33.67 -4.03
N GLY A 78 11.21 32.90 -4.64
CA GLY A 78 12.25 32.16 -3.94
C GLY A 78 13.48 33.03 -3.63
N SER A 79 13.55 33.58 -2.41
CA SER A 79 14.79 34.12 -1.87
C SER A 79 15.89 33.05 -1.88
N LYS A 80 16.94 33.32 -2.66
CA LYS A 80 18.15 32.50 -2.82
C LYS A 80 18.76 32.17 -1.44
N PRO A 81 18.89 30.91 -1.03
CA PRO A 81 19.58 30.58 0.21
C PRO A 81 21.07 30.94 0.08
N ALA A 82 21.59 31.62 1.12
CA ALA A 82 23.00 31.99 1.21
C ALA A 82 23.86 30.72 1.22
N ALA A 83 24.97 30.76 0.48
CA ALA A 83 25.94 29.66 0.42
C ALA A 83 26.43 29.27 1.84
N PRO A 84 26.61 27.96 2.12
CA PRO A 84 27.04 27.50 3.43
C PRO A 84 28.47 27.99 3.72
N ARG A 85 28.61 28.82 4.75
CA ARG A 85 29.92 29.11 5.36
C ARG A 85 30.43 27.83 5.99
N GLY A 86 31.71 27.52 5.77
CA GLY A 86 32.37 26.29 6.20
C GLY A 86 32.21 26.00 7.69
N GLY A 87 31.16 25.27 8.04
CA GLY A 87 30.98 24.63 9.33
C GLY A 87 31.74 23.31 9.34
N ARG A 88 32.41 23.02 10.45
CA ARG A 88 33.12 21.78 10.68
C ARG A 88 32.10 20.63 10.69
N THR A 89 32.09 19.80 9.66
CA THR A 89 31.31 18.56 9.63
C THR A 89 31.83 17.66 10.73
N VAL A 90 31.00 17.36 11.72
CA VAL A 90 31.32 16.37 12.74
C VAL A 90 30.97 15.01 12.11
N PRO A 91 31.96 14.15 11.77
CA PRO A 91 31.65 12.78 11.41
C PRO A 91 30.91 12.15 12.59
N ALA A 92 29.91 11.32 12.33
CA ALA A 92 28.95 10.84 13.32
C ALA A 92 29.55 9.88 14.37
N GLY A 93 30.65 10.23 15.03
CA GLY A 93 31.07 9.67 16.31
C GLY A 93 30.91 10.78 17.32
N VAL A 94 29.71 10.95 17.88
CA VAL A 94 29.47 11.92 18.94
C VAL A 94 30.10 11.39 20.22
N THR A 95 31.41 11.52 20.36
CA THR A 95 31.98 11.79 21.68
C THR A 95 31.67 13.24 21.97
N ALA A 96 30.79 13.49 22.94
CA ALA A 96 30.59 14.81 23.52
C ALA A 96 31.95 15.47 23.74
N ALA A 97 32.32 16.43 22.89
CA ALA A 97 33.40 17.34 23.22
C ALA A 97 32.97 18.07 24.49
N ALA A 98 33.87 18.15 25.48
CA ALA A 98 33.60 18.59 26.84
C ALA A 98 32.68 19.82 26.89
N GLY A 99 31.40 19.62 27.23
CA GLY A 99 30.43 20.70 27.45
C GLY A 99 29.01 20.48 26.92
N ALA A 100 28.78 19.48 26.05
CA ALA A 100 27.44 19.21 25.52
C ALA A 100 26.94 17.79 25.81
N GLU A 101 25.84 17.66 26.55
CA GLU A 101 25.12 16.40 26.70
C GLU A 101 24.09 16.27 25.57
N ILE A 102 24.13 15.15 24.86
CA ILE A 102 23.11 14.81 23.86
C ILE A 102 22.36 13.59 24.38
N ALA A 103 21.11 13.79 24.75
CA ALA A 103 20.20 12.70 25.10
C ALA A 103 19.21 12.49 23.95
N PHE A 104 19.00 11.24 23.61
CA PHE A 104 18.11 10.83 22.53
C PHE A 104 16.97 10.03 23.13
N GLU A 105 15.75 10.48 22.91
CA GLU A 105 14.54 9.79 23.33
C GLU A 105 13.62 9.61 22.14
N ARG A 106 13.06 8.41 21.99
CA ARG A 106 12.16 8.08 20.89
C ARG A 106 10.73 8.40 21.32
N THR A 107 10.14 9.44 20.73
CA THR A 107 8.75 9.87 20.99
C THR A 107 7.74 9.18 20.08
N GLY A 108 8.19 8.52 19.02
CA GLY A 108 7.35 7.78 18.07
C GLY A 108 8.14 6.84 17.19
N ARG A 109 7.51 6.16 16.22
CA ARG A 109 8.25 5.31 15.27
C ARG A 109 9.07 6.10 14.26
N ASN A 110 8.59 7.30 13.93
CA ASN A 110 9.07 8.11 12.81
C ASN A 110 9.72 9.41 13.28
N SER A 111 9.93 9.55 14.59
CA SER A 111 10.54 10.73 15.18
C SER A 111 11.50 10.39 16.31
N LEU A 112 12.53 11.22 16.42
CA LEU A 112 13.56 11.16 17.44
C LEU A 112 13.61 12.53 18.11
N GLN A 113 13.31 12.59 19.40
CA GLN A 113 13.51 13.80 20.20
C GLN A 113 14.95 13.80 20.70
N MET A 114 15.64 14.92 20.47
CA MET A 114 16.99 15.11 20.97
C MET A 114 17.03 16.34 21.86
N LYS A 115 17.69 16.17 23.00
CA LYS A 115 17.97 17.23 23.95
C LYS A 115 19.45 17.54 23.92
N PHE A 116 19.77 18.79 23.65
CA PHE A 116 21.12 19.33 23.62
C PHE A 116 21.29 20.31 24.76
N SER A 117 22.35 20.19 25.55
CA SER A 117 22.77 21.20 26.51
C SER A 117 24.12 21.78 26.11
N ASN A 118 24.37 23.06 26.41
CA ASN A 118 25.68 23.69 26.21
C ASN A 118 26.10 24.39 27.51
N ALA A 119 26.95 23.75 28.31
CA ALA A 119 27.52 24.35 29.52
C ALA A 119 28.68 25.33 29.22
N GLY A 120 29.08 25.46 27.96
CA GLY A 120 30.18 26.31 27.53
C GLY A 120 29.81 27.79 27.48
N ALA A 121 30.84 28.63 27.37
CA ALA A 121 30.70 30.09 27.28
C ALA A 121 30.52 30.61 25.84
N LYS A 122 30.48 29.72 24.82
CA LYS A 122 30.36 30.08 23.40
C LYS A 122 29.22 29.28 22.76
N PRO A 123 28.52 29.85 21.75
CA PRO A 123 27.52 29.12 20.99
C PRO A 123 28.13 27.85 20.39
N TYR A 124 27.37 26.76 20.45
CA TYR A 124 27.82 25.44 19.99
C TYR A 124 26.98 25.00 18.78
N PRO A 125 27.53 25.08 17.55
CA PRO A 125 26.85 24.57 16.37
C PRO A 125 26.93 23.04 16.32
N ILE A 126 25.80 22.40 16.08
CA ILE A 126 25.64 20.96 15.94
C ILE A 126 25.08 20.69 14.54
N ARG A 127 25.72 19.78 13.82
CA ARG A 127 25.31 19.40 12.47
C ARG A 127 25.20 17.89 12.36
N PHE A 128 24.06 17.41 11.87
CA PHE A 128 23.86 16.01 11.45
C PHE A 128 23.54 15.99 9.96
N ALA A 129 24.19 15.10 9.21
CA ALA A 129 23.85 14.85 7.82
C ALA A 129 22.60 13.96 7.73
N ALA A 130 21.83 14.09 6.64
CA ALA A 130 20.87 13.06 6.26
C ALA A 130 21.59 11.71 6.12
N GLY A 131 20.92 10.63 6.50
CA GLY A 131 21.53 9.30 6.53
C GLY A 131 22.29 8.97 7.82
N ALA A 132 22.42 9.90 8.78
CA ALA A 132 23.01 9.60 10.08
C ALA A 132 22.20 8.54 10.83
N ILE A 133 22.87 7.47 11.28
CA ILE A 133 22.23 6.35 11.97
C ILE A 133 22.35 6.55 13.48
N PHE A 134 21.22 6.39 14.15
CA PHE A 134 21.11 6.33 15.60
C PHE A 134 20.65 4.92 16.01
N GLU A 135 21.29 4.34 17.03
CA GLU A 135 20.91 3.01 17.52
C GLU A 135 20.87 2.90 19.04
N ASP A 136 19.98 2.05 19.55
CA ASP A 136 20.01 1.51 20.90
C ASP A 136 20.19 -0.03 20.82
N ASP A 137 20.06 -0.74 21.95
CA ASP A 137 20.25 -2.20 21.99
C ASP A 137 19.22 -2.99 21.17
N ARG A 138 18.14 -2.35 20.69
CA ARG A 138 16.99 -3.02 20.05
C ARG A 138 16.55 -2.37 18.73
N ALA A 139 16.91 -1.11 18.49
CA ALA A 139 16.40 -0.26 17.43
C ALA A 139 17.53 0.42 16.68
N ARG A 140 17.35 0.58 15.38
CA ARG A 140 18.21 1.41 14.53
C ARG A 140 17.31 2.30 13.67
N VAL A 141 17.61 3.59 13.66
CA VAL A 141 16.88 4.58 12.87
C VAL A 141 17.87 5.42 12.07
N VAL A 142 17.41 5.96 10.95
CA VAL A 142 18.17 6.86 10.08
C VAL A 142 17.50 8.23 10.02
N LEU A 143 18.29 9.28 10.12
CA LEU A 143 17.84 10.66 9.98
C LEU A 143 17.49 10.98 8.53
N LEU A 144 16.30 11.53 8.30
CA LEU A 144 15.81 11.76 6.94
C LEU A 144 16.29 13.07 6.32
N ASN A 145 16.45 14.11 7.14
CA ASN A 145 16.83 15.45 6.71
C ASN A 145 18.10 15.89 7.43
N PRO A 146 18.97 16.69 6.80
CA PRO A 146 20.08 17.29 7.50
C PRO A 146 19.56 18.23 8.59
N VAL A 147 20.32 18.31 9.69
CA VAL A 147 19.99 19.11 10.86
C VAL A 147 21.15 20.03 11.14
N ASP A 148 20.87 21.33 11.22
CA ASP A 148 21.81 22.37 11.61
C ASP A 148 21.18 23.17 12.76
N VAL A 149 21.72 23.01 13.97
CA VAL A 149 21.20 23.67 15.17
C VAL A 149 22.34 24.34 15.92
N THR A 150 22.05 25.46 16.59
CA THR A 150 23.03 26.13 17.46
C THR A 150 22.47 26.20 18.86
N VAL A 151 23.24 25.72 19.83
CA VAL A 151 22.87 25.80 21.24
C VAL A 151 23.65 26.95 21.87
N GLU A 152 22.92 27.95 22.35
CA GLU A 152 23.51 29.13 22.99
C GLU A 152 24.23 28.78 24.30
N PRO A 153 25.20 29.60 24.75
CA PRO A 153 25.90 29.41 26.03
C PRO A 153 24.94 29.26 27.21
N GLY A 154 25.16 28.24 28.05
CA GLY A 154 24.29 27.91 29.18
C GLY A 154 22.90 27.40 28.79
N GLY A 155 22.61 27.28 27.49
CA GLY A 155 21.31 26.94 26.96
C GLY A 155 21.03 25.44 26.92
N THR A 156 19.75 25.11 26.80
CA THR A 156 19.26 23.77 26.45
C THR A 156 18.28 23.90 25.30
N LEU A 157 18.41 23.04 24.30
CA LEU A 157 17.53 22.97 23.13
C LEU A 157 16.95 21.57 23.04
N GLU A 158 15.62 21.47 22.92
CA GLU A 158 14.93 20.23 22.60
C GLU A 158 14.34 20.35 21.21
N GLN A 159 14.61 19.36 20.36
CA GLN A 159 14.09 19.35 19.00
C GLN A 159 13.72 17.94 18.58
N GLU A 160 12.64 17.84 17.81
CA GLU A 160 12.17 16.60 17.21
C GLU A 160 12.64 16.52 15.75
N PHE A 161 13.12 15.33 15.37
CA PHE A 161 13.63 15.06 14.03
C PHE A 161 12.89 13.91 13.38
N ALA A 162 12.63 14.04 12.08
CA ALA A 162 12.07 12.96 11.28
C ALA A 162 13.12 11.87 11.05
N VAL A 163 12.77 10.64 11.39
CA VAL A 163 13.61 9.45 11.21
C VAL A 163 12.82 8.33 10.54
N ALA A 164 13.53 7.40 9.89
CA ALA A 164 12.97 6.13 9.48
C ALA A 164 13.64 4.97 10.22
N ALA A 165 12.87 3.98 10.63
CA ALA A 165 13.37 2.70 11.11
C ALA A 165 14.09 1.95 9.98
N LEU A 166 15.23 1.35 10.32
CA LEU A 166 16.00 0.49 9.42
C LEU A 166 15.47 -0.96 9.38
N SER A 167 14.39 -1.27 10.12
CA SER A 167 13.73 -2.57 10.08
C SER A 167 12.22 -2.45 10.34
N SER A 168 11.45 -3.37 9.75
CA SER A 168 10.00 -3.48 9.94
C SER A 168 9.61 -4.04 11.32
N GLY A 169 10.53 -4.74 12.00
CA GLY A 169 10.29 -5.42 13.27
C GLY A 169 9.70 -4.51 14.35
N LYS A 170 8.91 -5.09 15.26
CA LYS A 170 8.40 -4.37 16.42
C LYS A 170 9.56 -4.04 17.35
N VAL A 171 9.90 -2.76 17.44
CA VAL A 171 10.96 -2.33 18.34
C VAL A 171 10.40 -1.50 19.49
N GLU A 172 10.32 -2.14 20.65
CA GLU A 172 10.17 -1.47 21.94
C GLU A 172 11.53 -0.96 22.40
N SER A 173 11.90 0.22 21.90
CA SER A 173 13.03 0.99 22.42
C SER A 173 12.59 1.63 23.74
N ARG A 174 13.34 1.37 24.81
CA ARG A 174 13.25 2.11 26.08
C ARG A 174 14.58 2.77 26.45
N GLY A 175 15.58 2.67 25.57
CA GLY A 175 16.93 3.13 25.80
C GLY A 175 17.19 4.53 25.24
N LYS A 176 18.32 5.11 25.66
CA LYS A 176 18.91 6.29 25.00
C LYS A 176 19.59 5.82 23.72
N PHE A 177 19.23 6.39 22.58
CA PHE A 177 19.95 6.13 21.33
C PHE A 177 21.37 6.71 21.39
N LYS A 178 22.28 6.14 20.59
CA LYS A 178 23.63 6.65 20.37
C LYS A 178 23.81 6.90 18.87
N GLY A 179 24.38 8.06 18.54
CA GLY A 179 24.80 8.33 17.17
C GLY A 179 25.94 7.40 16.76
N THR A 180 25.90 6.89 15.52
CA THR A 180 26.91 5.98 14.98
C THR A 180 27.61 6.59 13.78
N THR A 181 28.89 6.25 13.58
CA THR A 181 29.66 6.70 12.41
C THR A 181 29.31 5.91 11.15
N LYS A 182 28.45 4.89 11.30
CA LYS A 182 28.08 3.99 10.24
C LYS A 182 27.06 4.68 9.32
N ALA A 183 27.32 4.61 8.02
CA ALA A 183 26.31 4.85 7.01
C ALA A 183 25.67 3.52 6.60
N GLU A 184 24.48 3.56 6.03
CA GLU A 184 23.85 2.41 5.37
C GLU A 184 24.00 2.58 3.86
N PRO A 185 24.97 1.90 3.20
CA PRO A 185 25.30 2.15 1.80
C PRO A 185 24.12 1.94 0.86
N LYS A 186 23.22 1.01 1.18
CA LYS A 186 22.02 0.76 0.36
C LYS A 186 21.09 1.98 0.28
N LEU A 187 21.12 2.86 1.28
CA LEU A 187 20.28 4.06 1.33
C LEU A 187 20.91 5.29 0.67
N GLU A 188 22.14 5.21 0.15
CA GLU A 188 22.87 6.39 -0.36
C GLU A 188 22.10 7.15 -1.45
N LEU A 189 21.54 6.44 -2.44
CA LEU A 189 20.74 7.04 -3.51
C LEU A 189 19.47 7.72 -2.97
N LEU A 190 18.82 7.09 -2.01
CA LEU A 190 17.63 7.66 -1.36
C LEU A 190 18.00 8.93 -0.58
N MET A 191 19.04 8.88 0.26
CA MET A 191 19.45 10.04 1.06
C MET A 191 19.84 11.23 0.18
N LYS A 192 20.58 10.99 -0.91
CA LYS A 192 20.92 12.01 -1.90
C LYS A 192 19.68 12.63 -2.56
N HIS A 193 18.65 11.82 -2.85
CA HIS A 193 17.41 12.32 -3.41
C HIS A 193 16.62 13.17 -2.41
N LEU A 194 16.62 12.80 -1.13
CA LEU A 194 15.94 13.54 -0.06
C LEU A 194 16.54 14.92 0.21
N GLU A 195 17.82 15.14 -0.10
CA GLU A 195 18.45 16.47 0.03
C GLU A 195 17.74 17.55 -0.80
N SER A 196 17.15 17.18 -1.94
CA SER A 196 16.36 18.09 -2.78
C SER A 196 14.85 17.88 -2.69
N HIS A 197 14.37 16.90 -1.91
CA HIS A 197 12.96 16.52 -1.79
C HIS A 197 12.55 16.29 -0.32
N SER A 198 12.86 17.26 0.54
CA SER A 198 12.59 17.17 1.98
C SER A 198 11.10 17.27 2.34
N GLU A 199 10.26 17.63 1.37
CA GLU A 199 8.79 17.68 1.47
C GLU A 199 8.11 16.31 1.45
N LEU A 200 8.83 15.23 1.11
CA LEU A 200 8.25 13.90 1.02
C LEU A 200 7.71 13.42 2.38
N PRO A 201 6.49 12.86 2.45
CA PRO A 201 5.93 12.39 3.71
C PRO A 201 6.80 11.30 4.35
N VAL A 202 7.01 11.38 5.67
CA VAL A 202 7.86 10.43 6.40
C VAL A 202 7.42 8.97 6.19
N ALA A 203 6.12 8.70 6.06
CA ALA A 203 5.62 7.36 5.79
C ALA A 203 6.01 6.82 4.40
N VAL A 204 6.11 7.69 3.39
CA VAL A 204 6.60 7.33 2.04
C VAL A 204 8.07 6.97 2.13
N VAL A 205 8.87 7.82 2.79
CA VAL A 205 10.31 7.58 2.97
C VAL A 205 10.57 6.33 3.80
N GLN A 206 9.83 6.13 4.90
CA GLN A 206 9.90 4.92 5.72
C GLN A 206 9.59 3.67 4.90
N THR A 207 8.58 3.71 4.04
CA THR A 207 8.24 2.59 3.15
C THR A 207 9.36 2.29 2.16
N ALA A 208 9.95 3.32 1.55
CA ALA A 208 11.08 3.19 0.64
C ALA A 208 12.34 2.61 1.36
N VAL A 209 12.63 3.07 2.59
CA VAL A 209 13.71 2.53 3.41
C VAL A 209 13.52 1.04 3.67
N LEU A 210 12.33 0.61 4.05
CA LEU A 210 12.05 -0.82 4.30
C LEU A 210 12.12 -1.64 3.01
N ALA A 211 11.61 -1.11 1.90
CA ALA A 211 11.72 -1.74 0.59
C ALA A 211 13.19 -2.00 0.20
N ILE A 212 14.06 -1.00 0.35
CA ILE A 212 15.47 -1.10 0.00
C ILE A 212 16.22 -2.11 0.88
N LEU A 213 15.93 -2.12 2.18
CA LEU A 213 16.71 -2.89 3.15
C LEU A 213 16.24 -4.32 3.31
N GLU A 214 14.92 -4.52 3.38
CA GLU A 214 14.33 -5.81 3.70
C GLU A 214 13.71 -6.50 2.49
N ASP A 215 13.48 -5.79 1.38
CA ASP A 215 12.70 -6.30 0.25
C ASP A 215 11.37 -6.90 0.74
N ALA A 216 10.78 -6.18 1.70
CA ALA A 216 9.64 -6.61 2.50
C ALA A 216 8.38 -6.71 1.63
N PRO A 217 7.60 -7.80 1.73
CA PRO A 217 6.32 -7.90 1.03
C PRO A 217 5.30 -6.88 1.58
N VAL A 218 4.36 -6.49 0.72
CA VAL A 218 3.36 -5.43 0.98
C VAL A 218 2.55 -5.72 2.26
N ASP A 219 2.25 -6.98 2.53
CA ASP A 219 1.43 -7.44 3.66
C ASP A 219 2.02 -7.10 5.05
N LEU A 220 3.34 -6.92 5.16
CA LEU A 220 3.98 -6.58 6.44
C LEU A 220 3.57 -5.19 6.95
N PHE A 221 3.38 -4.23 6.04
CA PHE A 221 3.16 -2.84 6.41
C PHE A 221 2.00 -2.17 5.67
N ALA A 222 1.28 -2.83 4.78
CA ALA A 222 0.12 -2.22 4.15
C ALA A 222 -1.05 -2.06 5.12
N GLN A 223 -1.59 -0.84 5.14
CA GLN A 223 -2.89 -0.53 5.70
C GLN A 223 -3.92 -0.56 4.57
N PHE A 224 -4.27 -1.76 4.14
CA PHE A 224 -5.40 -1.90 3.24
C PHE A 224 -6.68 -1.42 3.97
N PRO A 225 -7.50 -0.55 3.35
CA PRO A 225 -8.76 -0.11 3.95
C PRO A 225 -9.61 -1.35 4.23
N LYS A 226 -9.79 -1.67 5.52
CA LYS A 226 -10.59 -2.84 5.90
C LYS A 226 -12.04 -2.56 5.52
N LEU A 227 -12.51 -3.20 4.45
CA LEU A 227 -13.93 -3.28 4.10
C LEU A 227 -14.72 -4.20 5.06
N GLN A 228 -14.09 -4.68 6.14
CA GLN A 228 -14.72 -5.49 7.19
C GLN A 228 -14.66 -4.76 8.55
N PRO A 229 -15.80 -4.64 9.25
CA PRO A 229 -15.93 -3.84 10.47
C PRO A 229 -15.25 -4.40 11.74
N ASP A 230 -14.74 -5.64 11.74
CA ASP A 230 -14.44 -6.36 13.01
C ASP A 230 -12.96 -6.65 13.32
N ALA A 231 -12.01 -5.95 12.71
CA ALA A 231 -10.59 -6.24 12.98
C ALA A 231 -10.03 -5.41 14.15
N THR A 232 -10.15 -5.97 15.36
CA THR A 232 -9.88 -5.33 16.66
C THR A 232 -8.45 -5.43 17.21
N GLN A 233 -7.45 -5.83 16.43
CA GLN A 233 -6.05 -5.76 16.89
C GLN A 233 -5.31 -4.59 16.25
N ARG A 234 -5.00 -3.57 17.07
CA ARG A 234 -3.95 -2.60 16.80
C ARG A 234 -2.62 -3.31 17.05
N ASP A 235 -1.99 -3.75 15.97
CA ASP A 235 -0.57 -4.07 16.00
C ASP A 235 0.21 -2.76 15.92
N ASP A 236 1.21 -2.57 16.79
CA ASP A 236 2.09 -1.38 16.81
C ASP A 236 3.11 -1.39 15.66
N SER A 237 2.99 -2.34 14.73
CA SER A 237 3.78 -2.37 13.50
C SER A 237 3.47 -1.16 12.60
N PHE A 238 4.44 -0.79 11.75
CA PHE A 238 4.30 0.33 10.83
C PHE A 238 3.25 -0.03 9.80
N LYS A 239 2.35 0.90 9.58
CA LYS A 239 1.27 0.77 8.62
C LYS A 239 1.31 1.97 7.69
N ALA A 240 1.39 1.69 6.40
CA ALA A 240 1.41 2.65 5.32
C ALA A 240 0.08 2.56 4.55
N GLU A 241 -0.53 3.71 4.27
CA GLU A 241 -1.70 3.79 3.41
C GLU A 241 -1.34 3.46 1.96
N THR A 242 -2.29 2.96 1.17
CA THR A 242 -2.08 2.54 -0.23
C THR A 242 -1.37 3.62 -1.07
N TRP A 243 -1.78 4.88 -0.99
CA TRP A 243 -1.09 5.97 -1.70
C TRP A 243 0.36 6.19 -1.24
N GLN A 244 0.68 5.92 0.04
CA GLN A 244 2.04 6.06 0.56
C GLN A 244 2.94 4.97 -0.01
N ILE A 245 2.42 3.75 -0.14
CA ILE A 245 3.14 2.61 -0.72
C ILE A 245 3.44 2.88 -2.20
N VAL A 246 2.44 3.32 -2.98
CA VAL A 246 2.64 3.61 -4.41
C VAL A 246 3.51 4.84 -4.63
N SER A 247 3.43 5.85 -3.76
CA SER A 247 4.37 6.99 -3.81
C SER A 247 5.80 6.53 -3.51
N ALA A 248 5.99 5.59 -2.58
CA ALA A 248 7.29 5.02 -2.30
C ALA A 248 7.82 4.21 -3.48
N LEU A 249 6.97 3.44 -4.16
CA LEU A 249 7.31 2.73 -5.39
C LEU A 249 7.74 3.69 -6.52
N GLN A 250 7.03 4.80 -6.69
CA GLN A 250 7.40 5.83 -7.66
C GLN A 250 8.76 6.47 -7.29
N LEU A 251 8.96 6.82 -6.02
CA LEU A 251 10.24 7.32 -5.51
C LEU A 251 11.39 6.34 -5.79
N LEU A 252 11.21 5.04 -5.51
CA LEU A 252 12.22 4.01 -5.77
C LEU A 252 12.57 3.93 -7.25
N ARG A 253 11.57 4.01 -8.14
CA ARG A 253 11.78 4.07 -9.59
C ARG A 253 12.58 5.32 -9.99
N ASP A 254 12.23 6.48 -9.44
CA ASP A 254 12.88 7.76 -9.78
C ASP A 254 14.37 7.78 -9.38
N ILE A 255 14.74 7.08 -8.31
CA ILE A 255 16.14 6.90 -7.89
C ILE A 255 16.85 5.68 -8.53
N GLY A 256 16.17 4.96 -9.43
CA GLY A 256 16.74 3.80 -10.13
C GLY A 256 16.90 2.54 -9.27
N VAL A 257 16.12 2.41 -8.19
CA VAL A 257 16.08 1.22 -7.34
C VAL A 257 14.96 0.29 -7.81
N ASP A 258 15.32 -0.96 -8.09
CA ASP A 258 14.34 -2.00 -8.41
C ASP A 258 13.52 -2.38 -7.16
N SER A 259 12.21 -2.43 -7.32
CA SER A 259 11.22 -2.72 -6.27
C SER A 259 10.16 -3.72 -6.74
N ALA A 260 10.56 -4.66 -7.61
CA ALA A 260 9.69 -5.65 -8.24
C ALA A 260 8.73 -6.34 -7.26
N LYS A 261 9.20 -6.79 -6.08
CA LYS A 261 8.33 -7.50 -5.11
C LYS A 261 7.16 -6.67 -4.60
N LEU A 262 7.37 -5.37 -4.39
CA LEU A 262 6.30 -4.46 -3.98
C LEU A 262 5.42 -4.07 -5.17
N GLY A 263 6.03 -3.85 -6.34
CA GLY A 263 5.32 -3.40 -7.55
C GLY A 263 4.49 -4.47 -8.25
N GLU A 264 4.75 -5.75 -8.00
CA GLU A 264 4.03 -6.88 -8.64
C GLU A 264 2.83 -7.39 -7.83
N ASP A 265 2.58 -6.87 -6.63
CA ASP A 265 1.46 -7.30 -5.80
C ASP A 265 0.10 -6.93 -6.44
N PRO A 266 -0.74 -7.92 -6.80
CA PRO A 266 -2.01 -7.65 -7.49
C PRO A 266 -3.04 -6.96 -6.59
N GLN A 267 -2.94 -7.11 -5.26
CA GLN A 267 -3.83 -6.43 -4.31
C GLN A 267 -3.46 -4.94 -4.22
N LEU A 268 -2.18 -4.62 -4.09
CA LEU A 268 -1.69 -3.24 -4.09
C LEU A 268 -2.08 -2.52 -5.37
N LYS A 269 -1.87 -3.16 -6.53
CA LYS A 269 -2.22 -2.56 -7.82
C LYS A 269 -3.70 -2.21 -7.91
N ILE A 270 -4.60 -3.13 -7.57
CA ILE A 270 -6.03 -2.87 -7.67
C ILE A 270 -6.50 -1.85 -6.65
N GLU A 271 -5.97 -1.90 -5.42
CA GLU A 271 -6.32 -0.94 -4.38
C GLU A 271 -5.83 0.46 -4.70
N ALA A 272 -4.61 0.59 -5.22
CA ALA A 272 -4.07 1.89 -5.60
C ALA A 272 -4.81 2.49 -6.77
N MET A 273 -5.22 1.66 -7.72
CA MET A 273 -6.10 2.10 -8.81
C MET A 273 -7.50 2.48 -8.30
N MET A 274 -7.97 1.94 -7.18
CA MET A 274 -9.25 2.32 -6.58
C MET A 274 -9.16 3.56 -5.69
N ASP A 275 -8.07 3.74 -4.95
CA ASP A 275 -7.90 4.83 -3.98
C ASP A 275 -7.76 6.17 -4.69
N VAL A 276 -8.67 7.11 -4.39
CA VAL A 276 -8.69 8.45 -4.98
C VAL A 276 -7.36 9.20 -4.78
N ARG A 277 -6.69 8.99 -3.65
CA ARG A 277 -5.41 9.65 -3.34
C ARG A 277 -4.23 9.01 -4.06
N ALA A 278 -4.33 7.73 -4.41
CA ALA A 278 -3.28 6.98 -5.07
C ALA A 278 -3.44 6.91 -6.59
N HIS A 279 -4.65 7.12 -7.10
CA HIS A 279 -5.05 6.77 -8.47
C HIS A 279 -4.13 7.34 -9.55
N ASP A 280 -3.83 8.64 -9.51
CA ASP A 280 -3.01 9.28 -10.54
C ASP A 280 -1.56 8.78 -10.50
N ILE A 281 -0.99 8.64 -9.30
CA ILE A 281 0.37 8.10 -9.12
C ILE A 281 0.41 6.63 -9.53
N ALA A 282 -0.63 5.84 -9.21
CA ALA A 282 -0.76 4.45 -9.62
C ALA A 282 -0.83 4.32 -11.14
N LYS A 283 -1.59 5.18 -11.81
CA LYS A 283 -1.65 5.23 -13.27
C LYS A 283 -0.28 5.49 -13.90
N GLN A 284 0.45 6.48 -13.39
CA GLN A 284 1.81 6.75 -13.82
C GLN A 284 2.74 5.56 -13.56
N TYR A 285 2.68 4.98 -12.36
CA TYR A 285 3.54 3.88 -11.97
C TYR A 285 3.27 2.61 -12.82
N TYR A 286 2.01 2.23 -13.01
CA TYR A 286 1.65 1.01 -13.76
C TYR A 286 1.53 1.22 -15.28
N GLY A 287 1.80 2.43 -15.80
CA GLY A 287 1.69 2.73 -17.22
C GLY A 287 0.25 2.70 -17.75
N ILE A 288 -0.72 3.06 -16.92
CA ILE A 288 -2.14 3.10 -17.25
C ILE A 288 -2.52 4.54 -17.60
N SER A 289 -2.66 4.82 -18.90
CA SER A 289 -3.20 6.07 -19.41
C SER A 289 -4.71 6.21 -19.16
N SER A 290 -5.25 7.42 -19.23
CA SER A 290 -6.71 7.63 -19.20
C SER A 290 -7.44 6.95 -20.37
N GLU A 291 -6.78 6.70 -21.50
CA GLU A 291 -7.38 6.04 -22.66
C GLU A 291 -7.54 4.53 -22.49
N ASN A 292 -6.62 3.88 -21.77
CA ASN A 292 -6.60 2.43 -21.56
C ASN A 292 -7.09 1.99 -20.17
N GLU A 293 -7.43 2.94 -19.29
CA GLU A 293 -7.90 2.64 -17.93
C GLU A 293 -9.17 1.76 -17.93
N TRP A 294 -10.11 1.99 -18.84
CA TRP A 294 -11.27 1.11 -18.99
C TRP A 294 -10.87 -0.32 -19.37
N ALA A 295 -9.88 -0.46 -20.26
CA ALA A 295 -9.37 -1.77 -20.65
C ALA A 295 -8.70 -2.49 -19.47
N TYR A 296 -8.01 -1.75 -18.61
CA TYR A 296 -7.47 -2.25 -17.35
C TYR A 296 -8.58 -2.79 -16.44
N TRP A 297 -9.59 -1.98 -16.11
CA TRP A 297 -10.68 -2.44 -15.22
C TRP A 297 -11.44 -3.65 -15.77
N ARG A 298 -11.69 -3.68 -17.08
CA ARG A 298 -12.32 -4.82 -17.74
C ARG A 298 -11.43 -6.06 -17.68
N HIS A 299 -10.12 -5.91 -17.90
CA HIS A 299 -9.16 -7.01 -17.80
C HIS A 299 -9.13 -7.55 -16.38
N GLU A 300 -8.96 -6.69 -15.38
CA GLU A 300 -8.93 -7.10 -13.97
C GLU A 300 -10.20 -7.86 -13.60
N LEU A 301 -11.38 -7.38 -14.01
CA LEU A 301 -12.67 -8.02 -13.72
C LEU A 301 -12.86 -9.40 -14.38
N LEU A 302 -12.32 -9.62 -15.57
CA LEU A 302 -12.58 -10.86 -16.34
C LEU A 302 -11.45 -11.88 -16.23
N ALA A 303 -10.21 -11.40 -16.13
CA ALA A 303 -8.99 -12.19 -16.24
C ALA A 303 -7.96 -11.90 -15.13
N GLY A 304 -8.18 -10.88 -14.29
CA GLY A 304 -7.30 -10.55 -13.17
C GLY A 304 -7.23 -11.63 -12.09
N ASP A 305 -6.38 -11.40 -11.10
CA ASP A 305 -6.13 -12.36 -10.02
C ASP A 305 -7.44 -12.77 -9.30
N PRO A 306 -7.73 -14.07 -9.11
CA PRO A 306 -8.97 -14.51 -8.50
C PRO A 306 -9.25 -13.94 -7.10
N SER A 307 -8.20 -13.63 -6.34
CA SER A 307 -8.32 -13.06 -5.00
C SER A 307 -8.73 -11.58 -5.03
N THR A 308 -8.39 -10.85 -6.10
CA THR A 308 -8.56 -9.39 -6.15
C THR A 308 -9.60 -8.94 -7.19
N ARG A 309 -9.91 -9.78 -8.19
CA ARG A 309 -10.82 -9.50 -9.32
C ARG A 309 -12.16 -8.85 -8.93
N HIS A 310 -12.74 -9.24 -7.80
CA HIS A 310 -14.01 -8.66 -7.34
C HIS A 310 -13.88 -7.18 -6.94
N PHE A 311 -12.69 -6.71 -6.55
CA PHE A 311 -12.43 -5.30 -6.26
C PHE A 311 -12.53 -4.41 -7.51
N ALA A 312 -12.32 -4.97 -8.72
CA ALA A 312 -12.46 -4.22 -9.97
C ALA A 312 -13.88 -3.62 -10.12
N LEU A 313 -14.90 -4.26 -9.54
CA LEU A 313 -16.26 -3.73 -9.53
C LEU A 313 -16.35 -2.38 -8.81
N TYR A 314 -15.59 -2.18 -7.73
CA TYR A 314 -15.55 -0.91 -7.01
C TYR A 314 -14.82 0.18 -7.80
N GLY A 315 -13.72 -0.18 -8.49
CA GLY A 315 -13.03 0.73 -9.42
C GLY A 315 -13.95 1.20 -10.54
N ILE A 316 -14.67 0.26 -11.18
CA ILE A 316 -15.66 0.57 -12.21
C ILE A 316 -16.77 1.47 -11.66
N ALA A 317 -17.29 1.20 -10.46
CA ALA A 317 -18.32 2.05 -9.87
C ALA A 317 -17.85 3.49 -9.59
N ARG A 318 -16.60 3.65 -9.18
CA ARG A 318 -16.01 4.94 -8.84
C ARG A 318 -15.71 5.78 -10.09
N TYR A 319 -15.04 5.19 -11.09
CA TYR A 319 -14.53 5.92 -12.26
C TYR A 319 -15.46 5.84 -13.49
N TYR A 320 -16.35 4.84 -13.55
CA TYR A 320 -17.30 4.62 -14.64
C TYR A 320 -18.72 4.36 -14.09
N PRO A 321 -19.30 5.30 -13.30
CA PRO A 321 -20.55 5.08 -12.58
C PRO A 321 -21.73 4.71 -13.48
N ASP A 322 -21.82 5.29 -14.69
CA ASP A 322 -22.89 4.99 -15.65
C ASP A 322 -22.83 3.54 -16.14
N VAL A 323 -21.61 3.00 -16.33
CA VAL A 323 -21.41 1.59 -16.67
C VAL A 323 -21.81 0.71 -15.49
N ALA A 324 -21.46 1.10 -14.26
CA ALA A 324 -21.79 0.35 -13.07
C ALA A 324 -23.31 0.27 -12.82
N LEU A 325 -24.05 1.36 -13.04
CA LEU A 325 -25.52 1.39 -12.92
C LEU A 325 -26.20 0.35 -13.83
N VAL A 326 -25.63 0.09 -15.01
CA VAL A 326 -26.14 -0.92 -15.96
C VAL A 326 -25.64 -2.32 -15.63
N MET A 327 -24.37 -2.46 -15.26
CA MET A 327 -23.69 -3.75 -15.13
C MET A 327 -23.95 -4.43 -13.78
N MET A 328 -23.80 -3.69 -12.68
CA MET A 328 -23.81 -4.27 -11.32
C MET A 328 -25.13 -4.97 -10.95
N PRO A 329 -26.33 -4.51 -11.36
CA PRO A 329 -27.58 -5.20 -11.04
C PRO A 329 -27.68 -6.59 -11.70
N ARG A 330 -27.01 -6.78 -12.84
CA ARG A 330 -26.93 -8.08 -13.51
C ARG A 330 -25.98 -9.00 -12.74
N TRP A 331 -24.82 -8.48 -12.35
CA TRP A 331 -23.83 -9.22 -11.56
C TRP A 331 -24.37 -9.63 -10.17
N ALA A 332 -25.14 -8.78 -9.50
CA ALA A 332 -25.79 -9.11 -8.23
C ALA A 332 -26.76 -10.30 -8.34
N ARG A 333 -27.42 -10.46 -9.50
CA ARG A 333 -28.38 -11.54 -9.79
C ARG A 333 -27.74 -12.80 -10.39
N GLU A 334 -26.47 -12.76 -10.79
CA GLU A 334 -25.81 -13.87 -11.47
C GLU A 334 -25.43 -15.01 -10.50
N THR A 335 -26.29 -16.02 -10.43
CA THR A 335 -26.14 -17.17 -9.51
C THR A 335 -25.01 -18.12 -9.89
N ARG A 336 -24.45 -18.01 -11.10
CA ARG A 336 -23.30 -18.83 -11.54
C ARG A 336 -21.95 -18.30 -11.08
N THR A 337 -21.90 -17.11 -10.48
CA THR A 337 -20.67 -16.52 -9.91
C THR A 337 -20.55 -16.81 -8.42
N PHE A 338 -19.33 -16.70 -7.87
CA PHE A 338 -19.14 -16.86 -6.44
C PHE A 338 -19.89 -15.77 -5.65
N PRO A 339 -20.47 -16.10 -4.48
CA PRO A 339 -21.24 -15.13 -3.68
C PRO A 339 -20.53 -13.81 -3.38
N HIS A 340 -19.19 -13.80 -3.27
CA HIS A 340 -18.44 -12.57 -3.01
C HIS A 340 -18.50 -11.57 -4.18
N TYR A 341 -18.59 -12.01 -5.45
CA TYR A 341 -18.80 -11.10 -6.59
C TYR A 341 -20.16 -10.42 -6.52
N ARG A 342 -21.20 -11.19 -6.18
CA ARG A 342 -22.56 -10.68 -6.06
C ARG A 342 -22.67 -9.65 -4.94
N ARG A 343 -22.05 -9.93 -3.78
CA ARG A 343 -21.94 -8.98 -2.66
C ARG A 343 -21.13 -7.74 -3.04
N ALA A 344 -20.02 -7.91 -3.76
CA ALA A 344 -19.20 -6.80 -4.24
C ALA A 344 -19.98 -5.91 -5.22
N ALA A 345 -20.77 -6.48 -6.13
CA ALA A 345 -21.62 -5.73 -7.05
C ALA A 345 -22.68 -4.87 -6.33
N ILE A 346 -23.31 -5.41 -5.28
CA ILE A 346 -24.24 -4.65 -4.43
C ILE A 346 -23.53 -3.48 -3.75
N GLY A 347 -22.35 -3.72 -3.14
CA GLY A 347 -21.57 -2.66 -2.52
C GLY A 347 -21.06 -1.61 -3.53
N ALA A 348 -20.65 -2.05 -4.72
CA ALA A 348 -20.18 -1.20 -5.79
C ALA A 348 -21.28 -0.25 -6.31
N LEU A 349 -22.54 -0.70 -6.39
CA LEU A 349 -23.66 0.20 -6.72
C LEU A 349 -23.76 1.39 -5.77
N ALA A 350 -23.57 1.17 -4.47
CA ALA A 350 -23.57 2.25 -3.49
C ALA A 350 -22.39 3.21 -3.64
N LEU A 351 -21.23 2.73 -4.10
CA LEU A 351 -20.05 3.56 -4.37
C LEU A 351 -20.17 4.45 -5.62
N THR A 352 -21.17 4.24 -6.47
CA THR A 352 -21.38 5.13 -7.63
C THR A 352 -21.72 6.56 -7.23
N GLN A 353 -22.23 6.77 -6.01
CA GLN A 353 -22.70 8.06 -5.50
C GLN A 353 -23.72 8.74 -6.44
N LYS A 354 -24.47 7.95 -7.23
CA LYS A 354 -25.55 8.43 -8.10
C LYS A 354 -26.90 8.17 -7.46
N SER A 355 -27.79 9.16 -7.48
CA SER A 355 -29.17 9.01 -6.98
C SER A 355 -29.93 7.87 -7.69
N ALA A 356 -29.60 7.63 -8.97
CA ALA A 356 -30.13 6.51 -9.75
C ALA A 356 -29.81 5.12 -9.17
N ALA A 357 -28.78 4.96 -8.34
CA ALA A 357 -28.46 3.68 -7.70
C ALA A 357 -29.47 3.28 -6.61
N LYS A 358 -30.18 4.24 -6.00
CA LYS A 358 -31.15 3.97 -4.92
C LYS A 358 -32.32 3.09 -5.36
N PRO A 359 -33.11 3.44 -6.40
CA PRO A 359 -34.20 2.58 -6.84
C PRO A 359 -33.72 1.21 -7.30
N ILE A 360 -32.52 1.12 -7.89
CA ILE A 360 -31.89 -0.13 -8.30
C ILE A 360 -31.59 -1.03 -7.09
N LEU A 361 -31.00 -0.48 -6.03
CA LEU A 361 -30.72 -1.23 -4.80
C LEU A 361 -32.01 -1.69 -4.11
N GLN A 362 -33.07 -0.88 -4.11
CA GLN A 362 -34.38 -1.26 -3.58
C GLN A 362 -35.03 -2.39 -4.38
N GLU A 363 -34.91 -2.36 -5.71
CA GLU A 363 -35.35 -3.46 -6.57
C GLU A 363 -34.58 -4.74 -6.29
N LEU A 364 -33.24 -4.67 -6.20
CA LEU A 364 -32.40 -5.81 -5.81
C LEU A 364 -32.78 -6.37 -4.44
N GLY A 365 -33.16 -5.53 -3.48
CA GLY A 365 -33.66 -5.97 -2.18
C GLY A 365 -34.92 -6.84 -2.26
N ARG A 366 -35.84 -6.49 -3.18
CA ARG A 366 -37.05 -7.30 -3.44
C ARG A 366 -36.70 -8.62 -4.13
N ASP A 367 -35.86 -8.55 -5.17
CA ASP A 367 -35.48 -9.73 -5.95
C ASP A 367 -34.69 -10.75 -5.15
N LEU A 368 -33.78 -10.27 -4.29
CA LEU A 368 -32.87 -11.09 -3.49
C LEU A 368 -33.42 -11.39 -2.10
N ALA A 369 -34.68 -11.05 -1.80
CA ALA A 369 -35.28 -11.23 -0.47
C ALA A 369 -35.24 -12.69 0.03
N ARG A 370 -35.26 -13.66 -0.89
CA ARG A 370 -35.16 -15.10 -0.57
C ARG A 370 -33.72 -15.57 -0.32
N GLU A 371 -32.73 -14.75 -0.69
CA GLU A 371 -31.31 -15.03 -0.54
C GLU A 371 -30.77 -14.27 0.68
N LYS A 372 -30.95 -14.84 1.87
CA LYS A 372 -30.65 -14.20 3.16
C LYS A 372 -29.30 -13.45 3.18
N GLU A 373 -28.24 -14.06 2.66
CA GLU A 373 -26.90 -13.44 2.64
C GLU A 373 -26.79 -12.20 1.74
N MET A 374 -27.51 -12.18 0.61
CA MET A 374 -27.51 -11.05 -0.32
C MET A 374 -28.44 -9.94 0.18
N ALA A 375 -29.62 -10.31 0.68
CA ALA A 375 -30.56 -9.36 1.28
C ALA A 375 -29.93 -8.54 2.41
N GLN A 376 -29.11 -9.18 3.26
CA GLN A 376 -28.37 -8.52 4.34
C GLN A 376 -27.36 -7.45 3.87
N ARG A 377 -27.00 -7.42 2.58
CA ARG A 377 -26.09 -6.42 2.01
C ARG A 377 -26.78 -5.18 1.46
N ILE A 378 -28.10 -5.23 1.25
CA ILE A 378 -28.87 -4.16 0.62
C ILE A 378 -28.99 -2.95 1.57
N ASP A 379 -29.43 -3.15 2.81
CA ASP A 379 -29.62 -2.04 3.76
C ASP A 379 -28.31 -1.30 4.09
N PRO A 380 -27.16 -1.96 4.33
CA PRO A 380 -25.88 -1.27 4.46
C PRO A 380 -25.50 -0.48 3.20
N ALA A 381 -25.73 -1.03 2.00
CA ALA A 381 -25.43 -0.37 0.74
C ALA A 381 -26.32 0.87 0.52
N LEU A 382 -27.62 0.78 0.80
CA LEU A 382 -28.55 1.91 0.74
C LEU A 382 -28.15 3.01 1.73
N ARG A 383 -27.86 2.67 2.99
CA ARG A 383 -27.40 3.65 3.99
C ARG A 383 -26.11 4.33 3.57
N TYR A 384 -25.14 3.56 3.08
CA TYR A 384 -23.88 4.12 2.58
C TYR A 384 -24.13 5.08 1.41
N LEU A 385 -24.95 4.69 0.43
CA LEU A 385 -25.32 5.55 -0.69
C LEU A 385 -25.93 6.86 -0.18
N GLU A 386 -26.95 6.77 0.68
CA GLU A 386 -27.65 7.94 1.22
C GLU A 386 -26.73 8.90 1.99
N GLN A 387 -25.77 8.38 2.75
CA GLN A 387 -24.78 9.18 3.48
C GLN A 387 -23.78 9.89 2.56
N ASN A 388 -23.53 9.34 1.36
CA ASN A 388 -22.50 9.81 0.44
C ASN A 388 -23.07 10.41 -0.86
N LEU A 389 -24.40 10.56 -0.96
CA LEU A 389 -24.99 11.32 -2.06
C LEU A 389 -24.60 12.79 -1.85
N PRO A 390 -24.10 13.48 -2.89
CA PRO A 390 -23.89 14.92 -2.79
C PRO A 390 -25.22 15.57 -2.43
N ASN A 391 -25.21 16.44 -1.41
CA ASN A 391 -26.38 17.23 -1.04
C ASN A 391 -26.79 18.04 -2.28
N VAL A 392 -27.80 17.55 -3.01
CA VAL A 392 -28.44 18.30 -4.07
C VAL A 392 -29.32 19.33 -3.37
N LEU A 393 -28.69 20.47 -3.00
CA LEU A 393 -29.39 21.68 -2.60
C LEU A 393 -29.93 22.42 -3.83
#